data_AF-J9FW03-F1
#
_entry.id   AF-J9FW03-F1
#
_cell.length_a   1.000
_cell.length_b   1.000
_cell.length_c   1.000
_cell.angle_alpha   90.00
_cell.angle_beta   90.00
_cell.angle_gamma   90.00
#
_symmetry.space_group_name_H-M   'P 1'
#
loop_
_entity.id
_entity.type
_entity.pdbx_description
1 polymer ?
#
loop_
_entity_poly.entity_id
_entity_poly.type
_entity_poly.pdbx_seq_one_letter_code
_entity_poly.pdbx_strand_id
1 'polypeptide(L)'
;MLYNHNRDKVIGKINRAWIEEMRGMAEVEFDTDDESELIYQKVAGGTLKGVSVGYQIDSWEEVMPNKQSADGRFTGPADIARKWTPYEVSIVSVPADPTVGVGRELEEETGQGTQTRTLDWYERQLQINKNIINQGGNES
;
A
#
# COMPACT_ATOMS: atom_id res chain seq x y z
N MET A 1 2.91 9.77 13.74
CA MET A 1 2.55 9.80 12.31
C MET A 1 3.23 11.00 11.70
N LEU A 2 3.88 10.83 10.55
CA LEU A 2 4.68 11.89 9.92
C LEU A 2 4.05 12.39 8.61
N TYR A 3 4.51 13.54 8.14
CA TYR A 3 4.29 13.98 6.76
C TYR A 3 5.54 13.75 5.90
N ASN A 4 5.40 13.03 4.78
CA ASN A 4 6.46 12.80 3.80
C ASN A 4 7.78 12.24 4.39
N HIS A 5 7.69 11.30 5.35
CA HIS A 5 8.85 10.69 6.04
C HIS A 5 9.76 11.70 6.79
N ASN A 6 9.31 12.94 6.97
CA ASN A 6 10.10 13.96 7.65
C ASN A 6 9.89 13.83 9.17
N ARG A 7 10.96 13.48 9.89
CA ARG A 7 10.96 13.28 11.35
C ARG A 7 10.69 14.56 12.14
N ASP A 8 10.89 15.72 11.51
CA ASP A 8 10.60 17.03 12.11
C ASP A 8 9.15 17.48 11.85
N LYS A 9 8.38 16.71 11.06
CA LYS A 9 6.97 16.99 10.72
C LYS A 9 6.05 15.90 11.26
N VAL A 10 5.92 15.87 12.57
CA VAL A 10 4.94 15.02 13.27
C VAL A 10 3.57 15.68 13.12
N ILE A 11 2.59 14.92 12.63
CA ILE A 11 1.24 15.43 12.30
C ILE A 11 0.11 14.68 13.03
N GLY A 12 0.46 13.92 14.06
CA GLY A 12 -0.47 13.04 14.75
C GLY A 12 0.15 11.77 15.30
N LYS A 13 -0.71 10.89 15.82
CA LYS A 13 -0.35 9.62 16.47
C LYS A 13 -1.07 8.43 15.84
N ILE A 14 -0.51 7.25 16.05
CA ILE A 14 -1.12 5.97 15.67
C ILE A 14 -1.83 5.43 16.91
N ASN A 15 -3.14 5.20 16.83
CA ASN A 15 -3.94 4.67 17.93
C ASN A 15 -3.86 3.15 17.98
N ARG A 16 -3.97 2.50 16.81
CA ARG A 16 -3.79 1.05 16.66
C ARG A 16 -3.35 0.71 15.24
N ALA A 17 -2.66 -0.43 15.10
CA ALA A 17 -2.30 -1.02 13.82
C ALA A 17 -2.58 -2.53 13.86
N TRP A 18 -3.06 -3.08 12.76
CA TRP A 18 -3.40 -4.50 12.64
C TRP A 18 -3.20 -4.98 11.21
N ILE A 19 -3.31 -6.29 11.02
CA ILE A 19 -3.33 -6.91 9.70
C ILE A 19 -4.74 -7.40 9.42
N GLU A 20 -5.27 -7.06 8.26
CA GLU A 20 -6.60 -7.47 7.79
C GLU A 20 -6.49 -7.78 6.30
N GLU A 21 -6.99 -8.94 5.86
CA GLU A 21 -6.96 -9.36 4.45
C GLU A 21 -5.58 -9.24 3.77
N MET A 22 -4.52 -9.62 4.50
CA MET A 22 -3.11 -9.48 4.08
C MET A 22 -2.65 -8.03 3.82
N ARG A 23 -3.37 -7.02 4.35
CA ARG A 23 -3.02 -5.61 4.31
C ARG A 23 -2.71 -5.08 5.70
N GLY A 24 -1.74 -4.19 5.79
CA GLY A 24 -1.48 -3.43 7.00
C GLY A 24 -2.50 -2.30 7.13
N MET A 25 -3.22 -2.28 8.25
CA MET A 25 -4.22 -1.27 8.57
C MET A 25 -3.75 -0.46 9.78
N ALA A 26 -4.10 0.83 9.81
CA ALA A 26 -3.82 1.71 10.93
C ALA A 26 -4.97 2.66 11.17
N GLU A 27 -5.29 2.88 12.44
CA GLU A 27 -6.17 3.94 12.91
C GLU A 27 -5.28 5.03 13.50
N VAL A 28 -5.47 6.26 13.02
CA VAL A 28 -4.62 7.41 13.35
C VAL A 28 -5.48 8.59 13.80
N GLU A 29 -4.88 9.47 14.59
CA GLU A 29 -5.46 10.73 15.04
C GLU A 29 -4.50 11.84 14.66
N PHE A 30 -5.01 12.84 13.94
CA PHE A 30 -4.25 14.04 13.59
C PHE A 30 -4.14 14.96 14.79
N ASP A 31 -3.00 15.63 14.93
CA ASP A 31 -2.84 16.69 15.93
C ASP A 31 -3.67 17.92 15.51
N THR A 32 -3.91 18.85 16.45
CA THR A 32 -4.81 20.00 16.24
C THR A 32 -4.09 21.31 15.92
N ASP A 33 -2.78 21.26 15.62
CA ASP A 33 -2.03 22.43 15.19
C ASP A 33 -2.29 22.74 13.70
N ASP A 34 -1.93 23.96 13.28
CA ASP A 34 -2.23 24.46 11.93
C ASP A 34 -1.62 23.61 10.82
N GLU A 35 -0.43 23.01 11.02
CA GLU A 35 0.21 22.17 10.00
C GLU A 35 -0.51 20.82 9.88
N SER A 36 -0.84 20.20 11.01
CA SER A 36 -1.59 18.95 11.07
C SER A 36 -3.01 19.10 10.50
N GLU A 37 -3.70 20.19 10.84
CA GLU A 37 -5.05 20.50 10.34
C GLU A 37 -5.04 20.70 8.81
N LEU A 38 -4.03 21.39 8.26
CA LEU A 38 -3.88 21.54 6.81
C LEU A 38 -3.77 20.18 6.10
N ILE A 39 -3.01 19.24 6.67
CA ILE A 39 -2.86 17.89 6.10
C ILE A 39 -4.15 17.10 6.29
N TYR A 40 -4.77 17.16 7.48
CA TYR A 40 -6.06 16.51 7.75
C TYR A 40 -7.12 16.94 6.74
N GLN A 41 -7.27 18.24 6.49
CA GLN A 41 -8.24 18.75 5.51
C GLN A 41 -7.97 18.24 4.08
N LYS A 42 -6.70 18.09 3.69
CA LYS A 42 -6.34 17.49 2.38
C LYS A 42 -6.65 16.00 2.31
N VAL A 43 -6.51 15.28 3.43
CA VAL A 43 -6.85 13.86 3.54
C VAL A 43 -8.36 13.66 3.52
N ALA A 44 -9.09 14.40 4.36
CA ALA A 44 -10.55 14.40 4.40
C ALA A 44 -11.16 14.82 3.05
N GLY A 45 -10.56 15.82 2.39
CA GLY A 45 -10.93 16.25 1.04
C GLY A 45 -10.47 15.31 -0.08
N GLY A 46 -9.79 14.21 0.23
CA GLY A 46 -9.36 13.18 -0.73
C GLY A 46 -8.24 13.61 -1.68
N THR A 47 -7.59 14.75 -1.47
CA THR A 47 -6.44 15.18 -2.28
C THR A 47 -5.18 14.39 -1.89
N LEU A 48 -4.97 14.17 -0.58
CA LEU A 48 -3.90 13.34 -0.08
C LEU A 48 -4.47 11.98 0.34
N LYS A 49 -4.16 10.95 -0.44
CA LYS A 49 -4.54 9.57 -0.13
C LYS A 49 -3.34 8.67 0.13
N GLY A 50 -2.13 9.10 -0.22
CA GLY A 50 -0.93 8.28 -0.12
C GLY A 50 -0.55 7.99 1.33
N VAL A 51 -0.26 6.72 1.60
CA VAL A 51 0.32 6.26 2.87
C VAL A 51 1.60 5.49 2.56
N SER A 52 2.60 5.65 3.42
CA SER A 52 3.86 4.93 3.34
C SER A 52 4.33 4.55 4.74
N VAL A 53 5.23 3.58 4.82
CA VAL A 53 5.84 3.13 6.06
C VAL A 53 7.35 3.08 5.93
N GLY A 54 8.03 3.60 6.95
CA GLY A 54 9.44 3.31 7.16
C GLY A 54 9.55 1.96 7.86
N TYR A 55 10.43 1.10 7.36
CA TYR A 55 10.57 -0.27 7.85
C TYR A 55 12.05 -0.68 7.95
N GLN A 56 12.32 -1.71 8.75
CA GLN A 56 13.59 -2.44 8.76
C GLN A 56 13.33 -3.87 8.30
N ILE A 57 14.23 -4.39 7.48
CA ILE A 57 14.17 -5.78 7.03
C ILE A 57 15.23 -6.57 7.80
N ASP A 58 14.78 -7.65 8.42
CA ASP A 58 15.63 -8.57 9.17
C ASP A 58 16.06 -9.76 8.30
N SER A 59 15.28 -10.12 7.28
CA SER A 59 15.56 -11.25 6.40
C SER A 59 15.02 -11.03 4.98
N TRP A 60 15.85 -11.39 4.00
CA TRP A 60 15.51 -11.40 2.58
C TRP A 60 15.49 -12.82 2.03
N GLU A 61 14.70 -13.02 0.98
CA GLU A 61 14.78 -14.18 0.10
C GLU A 61 14.94 -13.69 -1.34
N GLU A 62 16.05 -14.08 -1.96
CA GLU A 62 16.27 -13.89 -3.40
C GLU A 62 15.68 -15.09 -4.14
N VAL A 63 14.74 -14.84 -5.05
CA VAL A 63 14.13 -15.85 -5.92
C VAL A 63 14.69 -15.65 -7.32
N MET A 64 15.51 -16.59 -7.78
CA MET A 64 16.10 -16.55 -9.13
C MET A 64 15.05 -16.70 -10.26
N PRO A 65 15.36 -16.29 -11.50
CA PRO A 65 14.47 -16.49 -12.65
C PRO A 65 13.98 -17.93 -12.78
N ASN A 66 12.67 -18.09 -13.00
CA ASN A 66 11.99 -19.39 -13.11
C ASN A 66 12.10 -20.29 -11.86
N LYS A 67 12.49 -19.75 -10.71
CA LYS A 67 12.40 -20.43 -9.41
C LYS A 67 11.18 -19.93 -8.65
N GLN A 68 10.63 -20.79 -7.80
CA GLN A 68 9.58 -20.40 -6.88
C GLN A 68 10.16 -19.97 -5.53
N SER A 69 9.44 -19.07 -4.88
CA SER A 69 9.71 -18.66 -3.51
C SER A 69 9.52 -19.83 -2.53
N ALA A 70 10.11 -19.75 -1.34
CA ALA A 70 10.07 -20.81 -0.32
C ALA A 70 8.64 -21.19 0.11
N ASP A 71 7.70 -20.26 0.01
CA ASP A 71 6.27 -20.46 0.27
C ASP A 71 5.43 -20.73 -1.00
N GLY A 72 6.07 -20.86 -2.17
CA GLY A 72 5.42 -21.15 -3.45
C GLY A 72 4.56 -20.03 -4.02
N ARG A 73 4.54 -18.85 -3.40
CA ARG A 73 3.64 -17.74 -3.76
C ARG A 73 4.13 -16.90 -4.94
N PHE A 74 5.43 -16.86 -5.17
CA PHE A 74 6.05 -15.98 -6.15
C PHE A 74 7.02 -16.75 -7.04
N THR A 75 7.08 -16.38 -8.32
CA THR A 75 8.09 -16.89 -9.27
C THR A 75 9.07 -15.77 -9.58
N GLY A 76 10.36 -16.04 -9.46
CA GLY A 76 11.42 -15.05 -9.65
C GLY A 76 11.60 -14.61 -11.12
N PRO A 77 12.38 -13.53 -11.35
CA PRO A 77 13.25 -12.86 -10.39
C PRO A 77 12.51 -11.94 -9.40
N ALA A 78 12.76 -12.09 -8.10
CA ALA A 78 12.19 -11.24 -7.06
C ALA A 78 13.01 -11.26 -5.77
N ASP A 79 13.07 -10.13 -5.06
CA ASP A 79 13.57 -10.04 -3.68
C ASP A 79 12.40 -9.88 -2.72
N ILE A 80 12.23 -10.85 -1.82
CA ILE A 80 11.10 -10.91 -0.90
C ILE A 80 11.60 -10.64 0.52
N ALA A 81 11.10 -9.57 1.12
CA ALA A 81 11.31 -9.30 2.54
C ALA A 81 10.50 -10.33 3.37
N ARG A 82 11.18 -11.33 3.95
CA ARG A 82 10.54 -12.40 4.73
C ARG A 82 10.23 -12.02 6.15
N LYS A 83 11.07 -11.17 6.72
CA LYS A 83 10.87 -10.65 8.06
C LYS A 83 11.22 -9.17 8.03
N TRP A 84 10.23 -8.35 8.32
CA TRP A 84 10.37 -6.91 8.37
C TRP A 84 9.46 -6.36 9.44
N THR A 85 9.85 -5.21 9.98
CA THR A 85 9.11 -4.52 11.04
C THR A 85 8.87 -3.07 10.60
N PRO A 86 7.64 -2.55 10.61
CA PRO A 86 7.38 -1.13 10.41
C PRO A 86 7.79 -0.33 11.65
N TYR A 87 8.36 0.86 11.45
CA TYR A 87 8.79 1.77 12.52
C TYR A 87 8.03 3.09 12.51
N GLU A 88 7.51 3.51 11.36
CA GLU A 88 6.71 4.73 11.25
C GLU A 88 5.65 4.60 10.15
N VAL A 89 4.61 5.43 10.29
CA VAL A 89 3.57 5.62 9.27
C VAL A 89 3.57 7.09 8.87
N SER A 90 3.59 7.32 7.56
CA SER A 90 3.59 8.64 6.94
C SER A 90 2.41 8.83 6.01
N ILE A 91 1.76 9.99 6.10
CA ILE A 91 0.94 10.50 5.00
C ILE A 91 1.89 11.10 3.97
N VAL A 92 1.75 10.69 2.71
CA VAL A 92 2.69 11.07 1.65
C VAL A 92 1.98 11.67 0.45
N SER A 93 2.61 12.67 -0.17
CA SER A 93 2.12 13.25 -1.42
C SER A 93 2.37 12.37 -2.64
N VAL A 94 3.39 11.50 -2.56
CA VAL A 94 3.74 10.55 -3.63
C VAL A 94 3.95 9.18 -2.99
N PRO A 95 2.97 8.25 -3.07
CA PRO A 95 3.13 6.91 -2.54
C PRO A 95 4.02 6.06 -3.45
N ALA A 96 4.78 5.14 -2.86
CA ALA A 96 5.51 4.12 -3.61
C ALA A 96 4.56 3.12 -4.30
N ASP A 97 3.39 2.87 -3.69
CA ASP A 97 2.33 2.03 -4.24
C ASP A 97 0.98 2.78 -4.20
N PRO A 98 0.37 3.12 -5.35
CA PRO A 98 -0.90 3.85 -5.41
C PRO A 98 -2.12 2.99 -5.04
N THR A 99 -1.96 1.68 -4.80
CA THR A 99 -3.03 0.79 -4.33
C THR A 99 -3.24 0.89 -2.82
N VAL A 100 -2.29 1.46 -2.08
CA VAL A 100 -2.37 1.72 -0.63
C VAL A 100 -2.80 3.17 -0.37
N GLY A 101 -3.65 3.42 0.63
CA GLY A 101 -4.03 4.79 0.97
C GLY A 101 -5.14 4.96 2.01
N VAL A 102 -5.38 6.21 2.42
CA VAL A 102 -6.42 6.57 3.42
C VAL A 102 -7.82 6.44 2.82
N GLY A 103 -8.77 5.91 3.61
CA GLY A 103 -10.20 5.94 3.28
C GLY A 103 -10.64 4.96 2.19
N ARG A 104 -9.90 3.85 1.99
CA ARG A 104 -10.26 2.79 1.05
C ARG A 104 -11.02 1.66 1.75
N GLU A 105 -12.19 1.95 2.33
CA GLU A 105 -13.21 0.91 2.45
C GLU A 105 -13.73 0.63 1.03
N LEU A 106 -13.90 -0.65 0.70
CA LEU A 106 -14.29 -1.13 -0.63
C LEU A 106 -15.38 -0.25 -1.28
N GLU A 107 -14.99 0.57 -2.25
CA GLU A 107 -15.91 0.97 -3.32
C GLU A 107 -16.24 -0.32 -4.08
N GLU A 108 -17.25 -1.06 -3.60
CA GLU A 108 -17.92 -2.07 -4.40
C GLU A 108 -18.40 -1.40 -5.70
N GLU A 109 -17.99 -2.00 -6.80
CA GLU A 109 -18.24 -1.57 -8.16
C GLU A 109 -19.72 -1.27 -8.43
N THR A 110 -20.15 -0.01 -8.32
CA THR A 110 -21.33 0.46 -9.05
C THR A 110 -21.21 1.93 -9.42
N GLY A 111 -21.07 2.22 -10.72
CA GLY A 111 -21.38 3.54 -11.27
C GLY A 111 -20.29 4.15 -12.14
N GLN A 112 -20.58 4.21 -13.43
CA GLN A 112 -19.76 4.80 -14.50
C GLN A 112 -19.38 6.26 -14.21
N GLY A 113 -18.08 6.53 -14.10
CA GLY A 113 -17.51 7.87 -14.05
C GLY A 113 -16.11 7.86 -14.66
N THR A 114 -15.99 8.42 -15.84
CA THR A 114 -14.82 8.44 -16.73
C THR A 114 -13.55 8.91 -16.02
N GLN A 115 -12.70 7.98 -15.57
CA GLN A 115 -11.29 8.25 -15.33
C GLN A 115 -10.49 7.60 -16.43
N THR A 116 -9.80 8.43 -17.22
CA THR A 116 -8.84 8.00 -18.24
C THR A 116 -7.72 7.21 -17.54
N ARG A 117 -7.97 5.91 -17.39
CA ARG A 117 -6.98 4.92 -17.01
C ARG A 117 -5.91 4.92 -18.09
N THR A 118 -4.69 5.31 -17.73
CA THR A 118 -3.53 5.30 -18.64
C THR A 118 -3.29 3.88 -19.17
N LEU A 119 -2.75 3.73 -20.38
CA LEU A 119 -2.48 2.40 -20.97
C LEU A 119 -1.63 1.52 -20.04
N ASP A 120 -0.70 2.14 -19.31
CA ASP A 120 0.12 1.54 -18.25
C ASP A 120 -0.72 0.93 -17.10
N TRP A 121 -1.89 1.50 -16.80
CA TRP A 121 -2.85 0.96 -15.83
C TRP A 121 -3.50 -0.34 -16.33
N TYR A 122 -3.89 -0.40 -17.61
CA TYR A 122 -4.42 -1.62 -18.20
C TYR A 122 -3.34 -2.70 -18.30
N GLU A 123 -2.10 -2.34 -18.63
CA GLU A 123 -0.99 -3.29 -18.73
C GLU A 123 -0.63 -3.93 -17.37
N ARG A 124 -0.51 -3.13 -16.31
CA ARG A 124 -0.24 -3.64 -14.96
C ARG A 124 -1.41 -4.46 -14.41
N GLN A 125 -2.65 -3.99 -14.61
CA GLN A 125 -3.83 -4.75 -14.18
C GLN A 125 -3.99 -6.07 -14.96
N LEU A 126 -3.67 -6.09 -16.27
CA LEU A 126 -3.66 -7.32 -17.07
C LEU A 126 -2.57 -8.30 -16.64
N GLN A 127 -1.40 -7.82 -16.21
CA GLN A 127 -0.35 -8.68 -15.65
C GLN A 127 -0.79 -9.32 -14.33
N ILE A 128 -1.40 -8.54 -13.43
CA ILE A 128 -1.93 -9.05 -12.15
C ILE A 128 -3.06 -10.06 -12.41
N ASN A 129 -4.00 -9.74 -13.31
CA ASN A 129 -5.13 -10.64 -13.62
C ASN A 129 -4.69 -11.90 -14.36
N LYS A 130 -3.68 -11.85 -15.23
CA LYS A 130 -3.08 -13.05 -15.85
C LYS A 130 -2.50 -14.00 -14.80
N ASN A 131 -1.88 -13.46 -13.76
CA ASN A 131 -1.34 -14.25 -12.66
C ASN A 131 -2.46 -14.90 -11.80
N ILE A 132 -3.62 -14.25 -11.70
CA ILE A 132 -4.80 -14.78 -10.99
C ILE A 132 -5.54 -15.82 -11.84
N ILE A 133 -5.74 -15.59 -13.14
CA ILE A 133 -6.44 -16.52 -14.06
C ILE A 133 -5.63 -17.82 -14.25
N ASN A 134 -4.30 -17.73 -14.32
CA ASN A 134 -3.45 -18.92 -14.46
C ASN A 134 -3.36 -19.79 -13.19
N GLN A 135 -3.90 -19.33 -12.05
CA GLN A 135 -4.02 -20.12 -10.81
C GLN A 135 -5.44 -20.72 -10.61
N GLY A 136 -6.42 -20.38 -11.46
CA GLY A 136 -7.80 -20.89 -11.36
C GLY A 136 -8.16 -22.03 -12.32
N GLY A 137 -7.19 -22.60 -13.04
CA GLY A 137 -7.43 -23.56 -14.13
C GLY A 137 -6.82 -24.95 -13.92
N ASN A 138 -6.74 -25.45 -12.69
CA ASN A 138 -6.35 -26.84 -12.42
C ASN A 138 -7.20 -27.41 -11.28
N GLU A 139 -8.49 -27.60 -11.53
CA GLU A 139 -9.29 -28.61 -10.86
C GLU A 139 -9.79 -29.62 -11.90
N SER A 140 -9.35 -30.88 -11.71
CA SER A 140 -9.71 -32.16 -12.38
C SER A 140 -9.49 -32.32 -13.88
#